data_AF-A0A8C0T4G8-F1
#
_entry.id   AF-A0A8C0T4G8-F1
#
_cell.length_a   1.000
_cell.length_b   1.000
_cell.length_c   1.000
_cell.angle_alpha   90.00
_cell.angle_beta   90.00
_cell.angle_gamma   90.00
#
_symmetry.space_group_name_H-M   'P 1'
#
loop_
_entity.id
_entity.type
_entity.pdbx_description
1 polymer ?
#
loop_
_entity_poly.entity_id
_entity_poly.type
_entity_poly.pdbx_seq_one_letter_code
_entity_poly.pdbx_strand_id
1 'polypeptide(L)'
;MTNTKGKRRGTRYMFSRPFKHSKSGDSFLKGVKENDQKKKEAKEKGTWVQLKCQPAPPREAHFVRTNGKELELLEPIPYEFMA
;
A
#
# COMPACT_ATOMS: atom_id res chain seq x y z
N MET A 1 -9.62 -22.25 -10.45
CA MET A 1 -10.91 -22.34 -11.19
C MET A 1 -11.44 -20.94 -11.45
N THR A 2 -11.17 -20.33 -12.61
CA THR A 2 -11.75 -19.04 -12.97
C THR A 2 -12.22 -19.10 -14.43
N ASN A 3 -13.53 -19.27 -14.62
CA ASN A 3 -14.16 -19.34 -15.93
C ASN A 3 -14.14 -17.94 -16.59
N THR A 4 -13.42 -17.82 -17.71
CA THR A 4 -13.21 -16.58 -18.48
C THR A 4 -14.40 -16.18 -19.36
N LYS A 5 -15.45 -17.02 -19.48
CA LYS A 5 -16.57 -16.82 -20.42
C LYS A 5 -17.89 -16.37 -19.80
N GLY A 6 -17.91 -15.95 -18.53
CA GLY A 6 -19.12 -15.41 -17.89
C GLY A 6 -19.32 -13.93 -18.18
N LYS A 7 -20.43 -13.53 -18.83
CA LYS A 7 -20.79 -12.10 -18.93
C LYS A 7 -21.24 -11.59 -17.55
N ARG A 8 -20.50 -10.65 -16.97
CA ARG A 8 -20.90 -9.94 -15.74
C ARG A 8 -22.16 -9.13 -16.02
N ARG A 9 -23.33 -9.63 -15.62
CA ARG A 9 -24.60 -8.88 -15.66
C ARG A 9 -24.59 -7.90 -14.49
N GLY A 10 -24.50 -6.60 -14.78
CA GLY A 10 -24.54 -5.57 -13.75
C GLY A 10 -25.90 -5.56 -13.05
N THR A 11 -25.92 -5.75 -11.74
CA THR A 11 -27.11 -5.65 -10.89
C THR A 11 -27.44 -4.17 -10.65
N ARG A 12 -27.76 -3.43 -11.71
CA ARG A 12 -27.95 -1.98 -11.69
C ARG A 12 -29.15 -1.54 -10.82
N TYR A 13 -30.03 -2.46 -10.42
CA TYR A 13 -31.29 -2.15 -9.74
C TYR A 13 -31.60 -2.98 -8.48
N MET A 14 -30.63 -3.71 -7.91
CA MET A 14 -30.90 -4.58 -6.74
C MET A 14 -30.78 -3.86 -5.38
N PHE A 15 -30.33 -2.61 -5.34
CA PHE A 15 -30.07 -1.87 -4.10
C PHE A 15 -30.91 -0.59 -4.03
N SER A 16 -32.19 -0.73 -3.68
CA SER A 16 -33.13 0.37 -3.37
C SER A 16 -33.05 0.82 -1.88
N ARG A 17 -32.09 0.30 -1.12
CA ARG A 17 -31.88 0.62 0.31
C ARG A 17 -30.70 1.60 0.48
N PRO A 18 -30.71 2.47 1.51
CA PRO A 18 -29.58 3.35 1.82
C PRO A 18 -28.33 2.51 2.10
N PHE A 19 -27.33 2.63 1.23
CA PHE A 19 -26.08 1.89 1.28
C PHE A 19 -24.96 2.79 1.82
N LYS A 20 -24.01 2.21 2.57
CA LYS A 20 -22.85 2.95 3.07
C LYS A 20 -21.92 3.27 1.90
N HIS A 21 -21.48 4.51 1.79
CA HIS A 21 -20.51 4.91 0.76
C HIS A 21 -19.19 4.14 0.92
N SER A 22 -18.60 3.74 -0.22
CA SER A 22 -17.30 3.08 -0.25
C SER A 22 -16.18 4.10 -0.07
N LYS A 23 -15.27 3.86 0.88
CA LYS A 23 -14.15 4.75 1.19
C LYS A 23 -12.99 4.72 0.18
N SER A 24 -13.00 3.76 -0.76
CA SER A 24 -11.95 3.64 -1.78
C SER A 24 -11.89 4.87 -2.69
N GLY A 25 -13.05 5.45 -3.04
CA GLY A 25 -13.13 6.68 -3.83
C GLY A 25 -12.56 7.90 -3.11
N ASP A 26 -12.79 8.01 -1.80
CA ASP A 26 -12.34 9.16 -1.01
C ASP A 26 -10.81 9.30 -1.01
N SER A 27 -10.09 8.18 -0.86
CA SER A 27 -8.62 8.16 -0.89
C SER A 27 -8.06 8.58 -2.25
N PHE A 28 -8.73 8.19 -3.34
CA PHE A 28 -8.34 8.56 -4.70
C PHE A 28 -8.55 10.06 -4.94
N LEU A 29 -9.72 10.59 -4.59
CA LEU A 29 -10.03 12.01 -4.76
C LEU A 29 -9.09 12.90 -3.94
N LYS A 30 -8.74 12.48 -2.72
CA LYS A 30 -7.72 13.15 -1.91
C LYS A 30 -6.36 13.19 -2.62
N GLY A 31 -5.92 12.05 -3.17
CA GLY A 31 -4.67 11.96 -3.94
C GLY A 31 -4.66 12.81 -5.21
N VAL A 32 -5.79 12.92 -5.92
CA VAL A 32 -5.92 13.81 -7.10
C VAL A 32 -5.71 15.27 -6.68
N LYS A 33 -6.38 15.71 -5.60
CA LYS A 33 -6.27 17.09 -5.09
C LYS A 33 -4.83 17.43 -4.66
N GLU A 34 -4.19 16.53 -3.93
CA GLU A 34 -2.79 16.71 -3.50
C GLU A 34 -1.82 16.76 -4.69
N ASN A 35 -2.02 15.93 -5.71
CA ASN A 35 -1.19 15.93 -6.91
C ASN A 35 -1.36 17.22 -7.73
N ASP A 36 -2.58 17.73 -7.85
CA ASP A 36 -2.82 18.98 -8.58
C ASP A 36 -2.22 20.19 -7.87
N GLN A 37 -2.19 20.21 -6.53
CA GLN A 37 -1.45 21.22 -5.78
C GLN A 37 0.06 21.12 -6.01
N LYS A 38 0.64 19.92 -5.89
CA LYS A 38 2.08 19.68 -6.15
C LYS A 38 2.50 20.09 -7.57
N LYS A 39 1.65 19.86 -8.58
CA LYS A 39 1.89 20.33 -9.95
C LYS A 39 1.97 21.85 -10.05
N LYS A 40 1.06 22.58 -9.36
CA LYS A 40 1.06 24.04 -9.37
C LYS A 40 2.32 24.59 -8.71
N GLU A 41 2.66 24.09 -7.51
CA GLU A 41 3.86 24.49 -6.78
C GLU A 41 5.15 24.18 -7.56
N ALA A 42 5.20 23.02 -8.21
CA ALA A 42 6.34 22.62 -9.04
C ALA A 42 6.49 23.54 -10.27
N LYS A 43 5.36 23.94 -10.88
CA LYS A 43 5.35 24.89 -12.01
C LYS A 43 5.81 26.29 -11.59
N GLU A 44 5.38 26.76 -10.43
CA GLU A 44 5.80 28.06 -9.86
C GLU A 44 7.28 28.08 -9.51
N LYS A 45 7.79 26.99 -8.90
CA LYS A 45 9.20 26.84 -8.53
C LYS A 45 10.11 26.49 -9.73
N GLY A 46 9.52 26.10 -10.87
CA GLY A 46 10.25 25.60 -12.04
C GLY A 46 10.92 24.24 -11.84
N THR A 47 10.53 23.49 -10.79
CA THR A 47 11.09 22.17 -10.46
C THR A 47 10.25 21.06 -11.06
N TRP A 48 10.88 19.97 -11.50
CA TRP A 48 10.16 18.77 -11.92
C TRP A 48 9.79 17.89 -10.71
N VAL A 49 8.58 17.32 -10.69
CA VAL A 49 8.08 16.48 -9.58
C VAL A 49 7.52 15.15 -10.07
N GLN A 50 7.86 14.06 -9.38
CA GLN A 50 7.31 12.73 -9.65
C GLN A 50 5.98 12.54 -8.92
N LEU A 51 4.89 12.31 -9.68
CA LEU A 51 3.52 12.22 -9.15
C LEU A 51 2.98 10.78 -9.08
N LYS A 52 3.67 9.85 -9.73
CA LYS A 52 3.27 8.44 -9.76
C LYS A 52 3.75 7.75 -8.49
N CYS A 53 2.86 7.02 -7.82
CA CYS A 53 3.23 6.15 -6.70
C CYS A 53 4.33 5.17 -7.14
N GLN A 54 5.35 5.02 -6.31
CA GLN A 54 6.38 4.00 -6.49
C GLN A 54 6.12 2.84 -5.53
N PRO A 55 6.47 1.60 -5.90
CA PRO A 55 6.52 0.52 -4.94
C PRO A 55 7.54 0.84 -3.85
N ALA A 56 7.42 0.15 -2.70
CA ALA A 56 8.39 0.32 -1.63
C ALA A 56 9.80 -0.02 -2.15
N PRO A 57 10.76 0.92 -2.06
CA PRO A 57 12.13 0.62 -2.45
C PRO A 57 12.77 -0.36 -1.46
N PRO A 58 13.90 -1.00 -1.84
CA PRO A 58 14.73 -1.71 -0.89
C PRO A 58 15.10 -0.82 0.30
N ARG A 59 15.22 -1.40 1.49
CA ARG A 59 15.65 -0.66 2.68
C ARG A 59 17.03 -0.07 2.44
N GLU A 60 17.20 1.19 2.78
CA GLU A 60 18.49 1.86 2.66
C GLU A 60 19.52 1.25 3.63
N ALA A 61 20.79 1.27 3.21
CA ALA A 61 21.88 0.81 4.03
C ALA A 61 22.01 1.69 5.29
N HIS A 62 22.12 1.07 6.45
CA HIS A 62 22.29 1.76 7.72
C HIS A 62 23.20 0.94 8.65
N PHE A 63 23.90 1.64 9.55
CA PHE A 63 24.75 1.00 10.54
C PHE A 63 23.95 0.66 11.80
N VAL A 64 23.99 -0.60 12.20
CA VAL A 64 23.43 -1.05 13.48
C VAL A 64 24.56 -1.08 14.51
N ARG A 65 24.40 -0.33 15.61
CA ARG A 65 25.34 -0.32 16.73
C ARG A 65 24.81 -1.19 17.86
N THR A 66 25.64 -2.08 18.38
CA THR A 66 25.38 -2.84 19.60
C THR A 66 25.85 -1.99 20.78
N ASN A 67 24.94 -1.22 21.38
CA ASN A 67 25.21 -0.33 22.52
C ASN A 67 25.51 -1.13 23.81
N GLY A 68 26.57 -1.92 23.82
CA GLY A 68 26.98 -2.79 24.93
C GLY A 68 26.12 -4.05 25.12
N LYS A 69 25.06 -4.26 24.32
CA LYS A 69 24.30 -5.51 24.31
C LYS A 69 25.04 -6.56 23.47
N GLU A 70 25.36 -7.69 24.08
CA GLU A 70 25.87 -8.87 23.37
C GLU A 70 24.77 -9.46 22.46
N LEU A 71 25.18 -9.97 21.31
CA LEU A 71 24.26 -10.62 20.38
C LEU A 71 23.82 -11.95 20.98
N GLU A 72 22.51 -12.17 21.03
CA GLU A 72 21.94 -13.42 21.54
C GLU A 72 22.22 -14.55 20.52
N LEU A 73 22.89 -15.60 20.99
CA LEU A 73 23.08 -16.83 20.22
C LEU A 73 21.78 -17.64 20.31
N LEU A 74 21.16 -17.92 19.17
CA LEU A 74 19.98 -18.76 19.07
C LEU A 74 20.39 -20.14 18.57
N GLU A 75 20.08 -21.18 19.34
CA GLU A 75 20.31 -22.57 18.95
C GLU A 75 19.03 -23.18 18.39
N PRO A 76 19.13 -24.08 17.39
CA PRO A 76 17.97 -24.78 16.88
C PRO A 76 17.38 -25.67 17.98
N ILE A 77 16.06 -25.65 18.11
CA ILE A 77 15.34 -26.53 19.02
C ILE A 77 15.45 -27.97 18.48
N PRO A 78 15.81 -28.96 19.32
CA PRO A 78 15.83 -30.35 18.90
C PRO A 78 14.44 -30.83 18.48
N TYR A 79 14.39 -31.82 17.58
CA TYR A 79 13.14 -32.43 17.17
C TYR A 79 12.55 -33.25 18.31
N GLU A 80 11.29 -32.96 18.67
CA GLU A 80 10.54 -33.67 19.69
C GLU A 80 9.18 -34.13 19.14
N PHE A 81 8.81 -35.38 19.46
CA PHE A 81 7.48 -35.90 19.15
C PHE A 81 6.53 -35.54 20.29
N MET A 82 5.61 -34.62 20.04
CA MET A 82 4.56 -34.25 20.98
C MET A 82 3.38 -35.22 20.82
N ALA A 83 3.10 -36.04 21.83
CA ALA A 83 1.96 -36.96 21.90
C ALA A 83 0.74 -36.30 22.57
#